data_AF-A0A7S0R821-F1
#
_entry.id   AF-A0A7S0R821-F1
#
_cell.length_a   1.000
_cell.length_b   1.000
_cell.length_c   1.000
_cell.angle_alpha   90.00
_cell.angle_beta   90.00
_cell.angle_gamma   90.00
#
_symmetry.space_group_name_H-M   'P 1'
#
loop_
_entity.id
_entity.type
_entity.pdbx_description
1 polymer ?
#
loop_
_entity_poly.entity_id
_entity_poly.type
_entity_poly.pdbx_seq_one_letter_code
_entity_poly.pdbx_strand_id
1 'polypeptide(L)'
;RMLGVTSGEQVLYVGDHIYGDIVKAKKATGWRTMLVVPELEVELALQERTKGLQHELRLLRQQRDQLDDEIQRFEWGLAHGALAPGSDAYAKNAAMVGELRAVRESLKARHSAQLAEHHHAHHPIWGQILKTGYQNSRFAHQIERYACLYTSHVSNLAFFSPDKSWQGRLDIMAHEDMIEDTFHE
;
A
#
# COMPACT_ATOMS: atom_id res chain seq x y z
N ARG A 1 -11.03 -37.24 -11.67
CA ARG A 1 -11.02 -38.68 -12.01
C ARG A 1 -10.89 -38.94 -13.50
N MET A 2 -11.69 -38.32 -14.39
CA MET A 2 -11.55 -38.52 -15.85
C MET A 2 -10.19 -38.04 -16.42
N LEU A 3 -9.63 -36.96 -15.86
CA LEU A 3 -8.33 -36.41 -16.27
C LEU A 3 -7.12 -37.16 -15.67
N GLY A 4 -7.31 -38.27 -14.95
CA GLY A 4 -6.20 -39.02 -14.31
C GLY A 4 -5.50 -38.30 -13.14
N VAL A 5 -5.93 -37.09 -12.81
CA VAL A 5 -5.34 -36.27 -11.75
C VAL A 5 -5.68 -36.82 -10.36
N THR A 6 -4.66 -36.91 -9.48
CA THR A 6 -4.77 -37.51 -8.14
C THR A 6 -5.00 -36.46 -7.04
N SER A 7 -4.54 -35.23 -7.24
CA SER A 7 -4.74 -34.09 -6.33
C SER A 7 -5.26 -32.86 -7.06
N GLY A 8 -6.10 -32.07 -6.40
CA GLY A 8 -6.56 -30.78 -6.93
C GLY A 8 -5.41 -29.80 -7.19
N GLU A 9 -4.31 -29.91 -6.45
CA GLU A 9 -3.15 -29.02 -6.56
C GLU A 9 -2.39 -29.16 -7.89
N GLN A 10 -2.59 -30.27 -8.60
CA GLN A 10 -2.01 -30.51 -9.92
C GLN A 10 -2.77 -29.78 -11.04
N VAL A 11 -3.90 -29.15 -10.72
CA VAL A 11 -4.71 -28.37 -11.66
C VAL A 11 -4.59 -26.90 -11.32
N LEU A 12 -4.16 -26.11 -12.31
CA LEU A 12 -4.25 -24.65 -12.28
C LEU A 12 -5.50 -24.22 -13.03
N TYR A 13 -6.43 -23.62 -12.30
CA TYR A 13 -7.63 -23.04 -12.88
C TYR A 13 -7.46 -21.54 -13.07
N VAL A 14 -7.78 -21.05 -14.26
CA VAL A 14 -7.61 -19.66 -14.67
C VAL A 14 -8.98 -19.06 -14.94
N GLY A 15 -9.27 -17.91 -14.36
CA GLY A 15 -10.53 -17.19 -14.58
C GLY A 15 -10.36 -15.69 -14.35
N ASP A 16 -11.38 -14.93 -14.68
CA ASP A 16 -11.44 -13.47 -14.57
C ASP A 16 -12.39 -13.02 -13.45
N HIS A 17 -13.24 -13.92 -12.94
CA HIS A 17 -14.21 -13.60 -11.89
C HIS A 17 -13.84 -14.21 -10.54
N ILE A 18 -13.46 -13.38 -9.56
CA ILE A 18 -13.01 -13.82 -8.22
C ILE A 18 -13.99 -14.80 -7.57
N TYR A 19 -15.29 -14.49 -7.54
CA TYR A 19 -16.26 -15.33 -6.86
C TYR A 19 -16.76 -16.51 -7.70
N GLY A 20 -16.94 -16.28 -9.00
CA GLY A 20 -17.44 -17.30 -9.93
C GLY A 20 -16.40 -18.41 -10.11
N ASP A 21 -15.17 -18.01 -10.33
CA ASP A 21 -14.11 -18.89 -10.80
C ASP A 21 -13.19 -19.27 -9.63
N ILE A 22 -12.62 -18.28 -8.96
CA ILE A 22 -11.51 -18.50 -8.03
C ILE A 22 -11.98 -19.08 -6.69
N VAL A 23 -12.95 -18.43 -6.03
CA VAL A 23 -13.41 -18.83 -4.69
C VAL A 23 -14.07 -20.20 -4.72
N LYS A 24 -14.89 -20.48 -5.75
CA LYS A 24 -15.56 -21.77 -5.90
C LYS A 24 -14.56 -22.90 -6.17
N ALA A 25 -13.63 -22.71 -7.13
CA ALA A 25 -12.61 -23.72 -7.42
C ALA A 25 -11.74 -24.01 -6.19
N LYS A 26 -11.25 -22.97 -5.50
CA LYS A 26 -10.39 -23.15 -4.32
C LYS A 26 -11.10 -23.88 -3.18
N LYS A 27 -12.36 -23.52 -2.87
CA LYS A 27 -13.10 -24.11 -1.74
C LYS A 27 -13.67 -25.50 -2.04
N ALA A 28 -14.16 -25.74 -3.25
CA ALA A 28 -14.87 -26.97 -3.57
C ALA A 28 -13.93 -28.10 -4.04
N THR A 29 -12.88 -27.77 -4.79
CA THR A 29 -12.00 -28.77 -5.43
C THR A 29 -10.55 -28.71 -4.99
N GLY A 30 -10.14 -27.66 -4.26
CA GLY A 30 -8.76 -27.47 -3.82
C GLY A 30 -7.80 -27.19 -4.98
N TRP A 31 -8.31 -26.69 -6.11
CA TRP A 31 -7.47 -26.35 -7.26
C TRP A 31 -6.58 -25.14 -6.98
N ARG A 32 -5.38 -25.12 -7.57
CA ARG A 32 -4.60 -23.89 -7.65
C ARG A 32 -5.32 -22.94 -8.58
N THR A 33 -5.28 -21.65 -8.28
CA THR A 33 -6.05 -20.66 -9.02
C THR A 33 -5.18 -19.50 -9.48
N MET A 34 -5.45 -19.02 -10.70
CA MET A 34 -4.87 -17.80 -11.25
C MET A 34 -6.00 -16.86 -11.68
N LEU A 35 -5.89 -15.58 -11.32
CA LEU A 35 -6.85 -14.56 -11.70
C LEU A 35 -6.31 -13.69 -12.85
N VAL A 36 -7.14 -13.46 -13.85
CA VAL A 36 -6.88 -12.47 -14.91
C VAL A 36 -7.54 -11.15 -14.50
N VAL A 37 -6.75 -10.08 -14.43
CA VAL A 37 -7.19 -8.73 -14.02
C VAL A 37 -6.77 -7.74 -15.11
N PRO A 38 -7.59 -7.52 -16.16
CA PRO A 38 -7.23 -6.66 -17.29
C PRO A 38 -6.85 -5.23 -16.87
N GLU A 39 -7.51 -4.69 -15.85
CA GLU A 39 -7.28 -3.35 -15.31
C GLU A 39 -5.87 -3.15 -14.74
N LEU A 40 -5.19 -4.25 -14.38
CA LEU A 40 -3.83 -4.23 -13.83
C LEU A 40 -2.83 -3.55 -14.78
N GLU A 41 -2.99 -3.72 -16.09
CA GLU A 41 -2.07 -3.13 -17.07
C GLU A 41 -2.12 -1.60 -17.04
N VAL A 42 -3.33 -1.03 -16.97
CA VAL A 42 -3.52 0.42 -16.88
C VAL A 42 -2.99 0.95 -15.54
N GLU A 43 -3.25 0.24 -14.46
CA GLU A 43 -2.81 0.65 -13.12
C GLU A 43 -1.28 0.63 -13.00
N LEU A 44 -0.61 -0.41 -13.50
CA LEU A 44 0.85 -0.50 -13.52
C LEU A 44 1.48 0.63 -14.36
N ALA A 45 0.91 0.94 -15.53
CA ALA A 45 1.38 2.03 -16.36
C ALA A 45 1.25 3.40 -15.68
N LEU A 46 0.14 3.63 -14.97
CA LEU A 46 -0.07 4.85 -14.19
C LEU A 46 0.85 4.92 -12.95
N GLN A 47 1.08 3.79 -12.29
CA GLN A 47 1.98 3.71 -11.14
C GLN A 47 3.42 4.08 -11.53
N GLU A 48 3.91 3.60 -12.67
CA GLU A 48 5.24 3.97 -13.15
C GLU A 48 5.33 5.47 -13.47
N ARG A 49 4.32 6.04 -14.14
CA ARG A 49 4.25 7.48 -14.46
C ARG A 49 4.18 8.37 -13.22
N THR A 50 3.52 7.93 -12.17
CA THR A 50 3.28 8.70 -10.94
C THR A 50 4.25 8.35 -9.79
N LYS A 51 5.26 7.51 -10.05
CA LYS A 51 6.22 7.03 -9.05
C LYS A 51 6.92 8.16 -8.28
N GLY A 52 7.28 9.25 -8.98
CA GLY A 52 7.88 10.43 -8.37
C GLY A 52 6.94 11.13 -7.37
N LEU A 53 5.69 11.34 -7.78
CA LEU A 53 4.64 11.92 -6.93
C LEU A 53 4.36 11.04 -5.70
N GLN A 54 4.31 9.72 -5.88
CA GLN A 54 4.14 8.77 -4.77
C GLN A 54 5.31 8.82 -3.78
N HIS A 55 6.55 8.96 -4.26
CA HIS A 55 7.72 9.12 -3.41
C HIS A 55 7.64 10.43 -2.61
N GLU A 56 7.30 11.54 -3.25
CA GLU A 56 7.12 12.82 -2.57
C GLU A 56 6.01 12.78 -1.51
N LEU A 57 4.87 12.15 -1.82
CA LEU A 57 3.78 11.95 -0.86
C LEU A 57 4.20 11.12 0.36
N ARG A 58 5.11 10.16 0.20
CA ARG A 58 5.69 9.40 1.33
C ARG A 58 6.57 10.30 2.19
N LEU A 59 7.46 11.09 1.57
CA LEU A 59 8.34 12.02 2.30
C LEU A 59 7.55 13.08 3.08
N LEU A 60 6.54 13.70 2.47
CA LEU A 60 5.70 14.69 3.15
C LEU A 60 4.97 14.11 4.34
N ARG A 61 4.51 12.85 4.22
CA ARG A 61 3.88 12.15 5.34
C ARG A 61 4.88 11.91 6.47
N GLN A 62 6.06 11.39 6.16
CA GLN A 62 7.11 11.17 7.17
C GLN A 62 7.47 12.46 7.90
N GLN A 63 7.63 13.57 7.17
CA GLN A 63 7.87 14.89 7.77
C GLN A 63 6.73 15.34 8.68
N ARG A 64 5.48 15.13 8.26
CA ARG A 64 4.31 15.46 9.08
C ARG A 64 4.25 14.62 10.35
N ASP A 65 4.51 13.32 10.23
CA ASP A 65 4.48 12.39 11.36
C ASP A 65 5.60 12.74 12.37
N GLN A 66 6.79 13.14 11.90
CA GLN A 66 7.88 13.67 12.75
C GLN A 66 7.49 14.96 13.48
N LEU A 67 6.87 15.92 12.78
CA LEU A 67 6.39 17.16 13.41
C LEU A 67 5.28 16.89 14.43
N ASP A 68 4.38 15.96 14.14
CA ASP A 68 3.33 15.55 15.07
C ASP A 68 3.93 14.99 16.37
N ASP A 69 4.96 14.15 16.27
CA ASP A 69 5.69 13.63 17.43
C ASP A 69 6.40 14.74 18.22
N GLU A 70 7.06 15.67 17.55
CA GLU A 70 7.74 16.80 18.21
C GLU A 70 6.75 17.72 18.94
N ILE A 71 5.66 18.09 18.27
CA ILE A 71 4.58 18.89 18.85
C ILE A 71 4.03 18.21 20.11
N GLN A 72 3.71 16.91 20.03
CA GLN A 72 3.19 16.14 21.16
C GLN A 72 4.19 16.10 22.32
N ARG A 73 5.49 15.92 22.05
CA ARG A 73 6.53 15.94 23.10
C ARG A 73 6.61 17.29 23.81
N PHE A 74 6.62 18.38 23.05
CA PHE A 74 6.65 19.73 23.63
C PHE A 74 5.38 20.05 24.42
N GLU A 75 4.21 19.72 23.88
CA GLU A 75 2.92 19.91 24.57
C GLU A 75 2.85 19.10 25.87
N TRP A 76 3.28 17.83 25.82
CA TRP A 76 3.36 16.98 27.00
C TRP A 76 4.30 17.58 28.05
N GLY A 77 5.49 18.04 27.62
CA GLY A 77 6.46 18.71 28.48
C GLY A 77 5.97 20.02 29.08
N LEU A 78 5.14 20.79 28.35
CA LEU A 78 4.52 22.01 28.86
C LEU A 78 3.40 21.72 29.88
N ALA A 79 2.66 20.63 29.69
CA ALA A 79 1.55 20.25 30.57
C ALA A 79 2.00 19.53 31.84
N HIS A 80 3.03 18.69 31.76
CA HIS A 80 3.46 17.79 32.83
C HIS A 80 4.91 17.99 33.28
N GLY A 81 5.66 18.89 32.65
CA GLY A 81 7.06 19.16 33.00
C GLY A 81 7.20 20.03 34.24
N ALA A 82 8.43 20.10 34.76
CA ALA A 82 8.79 20.94 35.91
C ALA A 82 8.95 22.43 35.56
N LEU A 83 8.68 22.82 34.31
CA LEU A 83 8.78 24.21 33.87
C LEU A 83 7.63 25.02 34.48
N ALA A 84 7.98 26.04 35.27
CA ALA A 84 6.98 26.94 35.83
C ALA A 84 6.24 27.71 34.72
N PRO A 85 4.89 27.77 34.76
CA PRO A 85 4.12 28.62 33.87
C PRO A 85 4.60 30.08 33.96
N GLY A 86 4.96 30.66 32.80
CA GLY A 86 5.50 32.02 32.73
C GLY A 86 7.02 32.17 32.84
N SER A 87 7.77 31.08 33.01
CA SER A 87 9.23 31.12 32.85
C SER A 87 9.64 31.36 31.39
N ASP A 88 10.80 31.97 31.16
CA ASP A 88 11.34 32.20 29.81
C ASP A 88 11.44 30.90 29.00
N ALA A 89 11.78 29.79 29.67
CA ALA A 89 11.87 28.47 29.05
C ALA A 89 10.47 27.93 28.65
N TYR A 90 9.44 28.14 29.48
CA TYR A 90 8.06 27.79 29.14
C TYR A 90 7.58 28.61 27.93
N ALA A 91 7.81 29.92 27.94
CA ALA A 91 7.41 30.81 26.84
C ALA A 91 8.09 30.44 25.51
N LYS A 92 9.39 30.10 25.54
CA LYS A 92 10.12 29.62 24.35
C LYS A 92 9.53 28.31 23.81
N ASN A 93 9.25 27.33 24.67
CA ASN A 93 8.65 26.06 24.24
C ASN A 93 7.24 26.27 23.68
N ALA A 94 6.43 27.14 24.29
CA ALA A 94 5.10 27.47 23.78
C ALA A 94 5.16 28.17 22.42
N ALA A 95 6.13 29.08 22.21
CA ALA A 95 6.36 29.72 20.91
C ALA A 95 6.78 28.69 19.84
N MET A 96 7.71 27.79 20.19
CA MET A 96 8.16 26.70 19.30
C MET A 96 7.01 25.80 18.86
N VAL A 97 6.10 25.41 19.78
CA VAL A 97 4.89 24.65 19.42
C VAL A 97 4.02 25.42 18.42
N GLY A 98 3.88 26.73 18.58
CA GLY A 98 3.18 27.59 17.63
C GLY A 98 3.79 27.57 16.23
N GLU A 99 5.12 27.68 16.16
CA GLU A 99 5.88 27.61 14.89
C GLU A 99 5.75 26.25 14.22
N LEU A 100 5.95 25.15 14.97
CA LEU A 100 5.84 23.79 14.46
C LEU A 100 4.43 23.49 13.93
N ARG A 101 3.38 23.97 14.62
CA ARG A 101 2.00 23.85 14.15
C ARG A 101 1.77 24.58 12.83
N ALA A 102 2.34 25.79 12.66
CA ALA A 102 2.23 26.54 11.41
C ALA A 102 2.91 25.80 10.24
N VAL A 103 4.10 25.25 10.48
CA VAL A 103 4.82 24.43 9.49
C VAL A 103 4.01 23.18 9.13
N ARG A 104 3.47 22.48 10.13
CA ARG A 104 2.65 21.28 9.95
C ARG A 104 1.41 21.54 9.09
N GLU A 105 0.69 22.63 9.33
CA GLU A 105 -0.49 22.96 8.52
C GLU A 105 -0.12 23.29 7.06
N SER A 106 1.02 23.95 6.82
CA SER A 106 1.56 24.16 5.46
C SER A 106 1.87 22.83 4.76
N LEU A 107 2.56 21.91 5.45
CA LEU A 107 2.85 20.58 4.89
C LEU A 107 1.58 19.76 4.64
N LYS A 108 0.60 19.83 5.54
CA LYS A 108 -0.70 19.17 5.37
C LYS A 108 -1.45 19.68 4.15
N ALA A 109 -1.42 21.00 3.90
CA ALA A 109 -2.03 21.58 2.72
C ALA A 109 -1.35 21.08 1.43
N ARG A 110 -0.01 21.08 1.38
CA ARG A 110 0.75 20.53 0.25
C ARG A 110 0.49 19.04 0.02
N HIS A 111 0.52 18.24 1.09
CA HIS A 111 0.22 16.80 1.03
C HIS A 111 -1.19 16.54 0.49
N SER A 112 -2.19 17.30 0.97
CA SER A 112 -3.58 17.16 0.51
C SER A 112 -3.74 17.52 -0.96
N ALA A 113 -3.07 18.57 -1.44
CA ALA A 113 -3.11 18.97 -2.85
C ALA A 113 -2.49 17.90 -3.76
N GLN A 114 -1.31 17.39 -3.39
CA GLN A 114 -0.62 16.34 -4.15
C GLN A 114 -1.36 15.01 -4.11
N LEU A 115 -2.04 14.69 -3.01
CA LEU A 115 -2.86 13.49 -2.91
C LEU A 115 -4.07 13.57 -3.83
N ALA A 116 -4.69 14.76 -3.94
CA ALA A 116 -5.78 14.98 -4.89
C ALA A 116 -5.31 14.85 -6.34
N GLU A 117 -4.15 15.43 -6.68
CA GLU A 117 -3.52 15.28 -8.00
C GLU A 117 -3.25 13.80 -8.34
N HIS A 118 -2.68 13.06 -7.38
CA HIS A 118 -2.42 11.63 -7.52
C HIS A 118 -3.71 10.84 -7.74
N HIS A 119 -4.76 11.12 -6.96
CA HIS A 119 -6.06 10.48 -7.11
C HIS A 119 -6.69 10.75 -8.49
N HIS A 120 -6.58 11.97 -9.00
CA HIS A 120 -7.08 12.35 -10.33
C HIS A 120 -6.31 11.72 -11.50
N ALA A 121 -5.09 11.24 -11.29
CA ALA A 121 -4.36 10.46 -12.28
C ALA A 121 -4.97 9.07 -12.51
N HIS A 122 -5.77 8.58 -11.56
CA HIS A 122 -6.52 7.32 -11.64
C HIS A 122 -7.99 7.56 -12.01
N HIS A 123 -8.88 6.61 -11.74
CA HIS A 123 -10.29 6.78 -12.04
C HIS A 123 -10.86 7.98 -11.26
N PRO A 124 -11.57 8.93 -11.90
CA PRO A 124 -11.94 10.21 -11.28
C PRO A 124 -12.81 10.07 -10.01
N ILE A 125 -13.63 9.01 -9.95
CA ILE A 125 -14.55 8.76 -8.83
C ILE A 125 -14.00 7.73 -7.84
N TRP A 126 -13.24 6.75 -8.32
CA TRP A 126 -12.92 5.54 -7.55
C TRP A 126 -11.44 5.45 -7.18
N GLY A 127 -10.58 6.24 -7.82
CA GLY A 127 -9.15 6.19 -7.61
C GLY A 127 -8.54 4.88 -8.10
N GLN A 128 -7.64 4.34 -7.30
CA GLN A 128 -6.93 3.09 -7.56
C GLN A 128 -7.83 1.87 -7.28
N ILE A 129 -7.69 0.82 -8.07
CA ILE A 129 -8.47 -0.41 -7.88
C ILE A 129 -7.81 -1.33 -6.85
N LEU A 130 -6.48 -1.37 -6.78
CA LEU A 130 -5.77 -2.24 -5.83
C LEU A 130 -5.50 -1.57 -4.47
N LYS A 131 -5.65 -0.26 -4.37
CA LYS A 131 -5.29 0.50 -3.16
C LYS A 131 -6.39 1.48 -2.77
N THR A 132 -6.56 1.64 -1.46
CA THR A 132 -7.40 2.67 -0.84
C THR A 132 -6.54 3.47 0.11
N GLY A 133 -5.99 4.59 -0.38
CA GLY A 133 -4.94 5.32 0.31
C GLY A 133 -3.70 4.44 0.50
N TYR A 134 -3.34 4.15 1.75
CA TYR A 134 -2.17 3.33 2.09
C TYR A 134 -2.48 1.85 2.33
N GLN A 135 -3.74 1.47 2.27
CA GLN A 135 -4.18 0.09 2.50
C GLN A 135 -4.53 -0.59 1.19
N ASN A 136 -4.49 -1.93 1.19
CA ASN A 136 -5.04 -2.71 0.09
C ASN A 136 -6.55 -2.49 0.01
N SER A 137 -7.06 -2.34 -1.20
CA SER A 137 -8.50 -2.31 -1.42
C SER A 137 -9.11 -3.67 -1.06
N ARG A 138 -10.43 -3.71 -0.89
CA ARG A 138 -11.16 -4.98 -0.71
C ARG A 138 -10.91 -5.94 -1.89
N PHE A 139 -10.79 -5.41 -3.09
CA PHE A 139 -10.49 -6.19 -4.29
C PHE A 139 -9.07 -6.77 -4.21
N ALA A 140 -8.06 -5.97 -3.88
CA ALA A 140 -6.69 -6.47 -3.69
C ALA A 140 -6.60 -7.56 -2.61
N HIS A 141 -7.27 -7.39 -1.47
CA HIS A 141 -7.33 -8.43 -0.44
C HIS A 141 -8.01 -9.73 -0.92
N GLN A 142 -9.00 -9.64 -1.81
CA GLN A 142 -9.60 -10.82 -2.41
C GLN A 142 -8.61 -11.53 -3.33
N ILE A 143 -7.86 -10.78 -4.15
CA ILE A 143 -6.81 -11.35 -5.02
C ILE A 143 -5.79 -12.08 -4.15
N GLU A 144 -5.21 -11.40 -3.18
CA GLU A 144 -4.20 -11.92 -2.24
C GLU A 144 -4.66 -13.20 -1.54
N ARG A 145 -5.91 -13.23 -1.06
CA ARG A 145 -6.45 -14.38 -0.33
C ARG A 145 -6.76 -15.58 -1.22
N TYR A 146 -7.31 -15.32 -2.40
CA TYR A 146 -7.94 -16.38 -3.19
C TYR A 146 -7.06 -16.84 -4.35
N ALA A 147 -6.43 -15.92 -5.08
CA ALA A 147 -5.62 -16.24 -6.25
C ALA A 147 -4.18 -16.57 -5.85
N CYS A 148 -3.66 -17.72 -6.30
CA CYS A 148 -2.24 -18.04 -6.12
C CYS A 148 -1.33 -17.22 -7.03
N LEU A 149 -1.86 -16.86 -8.21
CA LEU A 149 -1.20 -16.03 -9.21
C LEU A 149 -2.22 -15.03 -9.75
N TYR A 150 -1.77 -13.87 -10.23
CA TYR A 150 -2.62 -12.98 -10.99
C TYR A 150 -1.81 -12.28 -12.08
N THR A 151 -2.48 -11.92 -13.17
CA THR A 151 -1.83 -11.26 -14.31
C THR A 151 -2.86 -10.47 -15.12
N SER A 152 -2.42 -9.55 -15.98
CA SER A 152 -3.34 -8.80 -16.85
C SER A 152 -3.93 -9.65 -17.96
N HIS A 153 -3.12 -10.55 -18.55
CA HIS A 153 -3.52 -11.42 -19.66
C HIS A 153 -2.92 -12.82 -19.52
N VAL A 154 -3.65 -13.85 -19.94
CA VAL A 154 -3.17 -15.24 -19.90
C VAL A 154 -1.94 -15.44 -20.79
N SER A 155 -1.84 -14.70 -21.90
CA SER A 155 -0.68 -14.71 -22.80
C SER A 155 0.63 -14.36 -22.09
N ASN A 156 0.59 -13.67 -20.95
CA ASN A 156 1.79 -13.35 -20.17
C ASN A 156 2.51 -14.62 -19.66
N LEU A 157 1.81 -15.74 -19.52
CA LEU A 157 2.44 -17.02 -19.18
C LEU A 157 3.37 -17.55 -20.28
N ALA A 158 3.15 -17.16 -21.54
CA ALA A 158 3.98 -17.61 -22.66
C ALA A 158 5.43 -17.12 -22.58
N PHE A 159 5.69 -16.05 -21.79
CA PHE A 159 7.03 -15.54 -21.56
C PHE A 159 7.81 -16.32 -20.49
N PHE A 160 7.20 -17.35 -19.89
CA PHE A 160 7.82 -18.16 -18.84
C PHE A 160 7.92 -19.63 -19.25
N SER A 161 8.94 -20.31 -18.72
CA SER A 161 9.04 -21.76 -18.87
C SER A 161 7.84 -22.45 -18.22
N PRO A 162 7.28 -23.51 -18.83
CA PRO A 162 6.28 -24.36 -18.19
C PRO A 162 6.74 -24.96 -16.85
N ASP A 163 8.05 -25.13 -16.67
CA ASP A 163 8.65 -25.67 -15.44
C ASP A 163 8.93 -24.58 -14.38
N LYS A 164 8.48 -23.35 -14.60
CA LYS A 164 8.74 -22.24 -13.68
C LYS A 164 8.04 -22.48 -12.34
N SER A 165 8.85 -22.52 -11.27
CA SER A 165 8.36 -22.46 -9.91
C SER A 165 8.08 -21.01 -9.49
N TRP A 166 6.88 -20.76 -9.00
CA TRP A 166 6.46 -19.45 -8.51
C TRP A 166 6.49 -19.43 -6.99
N GLN A 167 7.19 -18.45 -6.42
CA GLN A 167 7.27 -18.25 -4.98
C GLN A 167 6.63 -16.92 -4.61
N GLY A 168 5.86 -16.92 -3.52
CA GLY A 168 5.34 -15.70 -2.92
C GLY A 168 6.47 -14.86 -2.34
N ARG A 169 6.23 -13.56 -2.20
CA ARG A 169 7.12 -12.69 -1.42
C ARG A 169 6.94 -12.99 0.07
N LEU A 170 7.92 -12.62 0.88
CA LEU A 170 7.81 -12.71 2.32
C LEU A 170 6.71 -11.73 2.80
N ASP A 171 5.84 -12.19 3.69
CA ASP A 171 4.91 -11.31 4.38
C ASP A 171 5.70 -10.51 5.43
N ILE A 172 5.72 -9.18 5.27
CA ILE A 172 6.44 -8.27 6.15
C ILE A 172 5.48 -7.74 7.22
N MET A 173 5.87 -7.84 8.48
CA MET A 173 5.15 -7.29 9.63
C MET A 173 5.59 -5.86 9.91
N ALA A 174 4.75 -5.06 10.59
CA ALA A 174 5.02 -3.64 10.81
C ALA A 174 6.34 -3.31 11.54
N HIS A 175 6.94 -4.25 12.28
CA HIS A 175 8.23 -4.07 12.96
C HIS A 175 9.44 -4.41 12.07
N GLU A 176 9.21 -5.02 10.91
CA GLU A 176 10.23 -5.44 9.95
C GLU A 176 10.44 -4.42 8.82
N ASP A 177 9.52 -3.45 8.68
CA ASP A 177 9.45 -2.44 7.61
C ASP A 177 10.64 -1.45 7.56
N MET A 178 11.64 -1.64 8.43
CA MET A 178 12.83 -0.79 8.58
C MET A 178 14.02 -1.24 7.70
N ILE A 179 13.86 -2.25 6.83
CA ILE A 179 14.99 -2.90 6.14
C ILE A 179 15.10 -2.55 4.64
N GLU A 180 14.09 -1.95 4.00
CA GLU A 180 14.07 -1.83 2.53
C GLU A 180 14.80 -0.60 1.93
N ASP A 181 15.06 0.48 2.69
CA ASP A 181 15.72 1.67 2.13
C ASP A 181 17.26 1.52 1.92
N THR A 182 17.87 0.41 2.34
CA THR A 182 19.33 0.19 2.25
C THR A 182 19.80 -0.61 1.04
N PHE A 183 18.92 -1.11 0.18
CA PHE A 183 19.30 -2.04 -0.90
C PHE A 183 19.18 -1.49 -2.33
N HIS A 184 18.94 -0.19 -2.50
CA HIS A 184 18.84 0.47 -3.81
C HIS A 184 19.82 1.65 -3.97
N GLU A 185 21.08 1.47 -3.53
CA GLU A 185 22.25 2.22 -4.03
C GLU A 185 23.09 1.35 -4.96
#